data_AF-A0A9Q3H8F0-F1
#
_entry.id   AF-A0A9Q3H8F0-F1
#
_cell.length_a   1.000
_cell.length_b   1.000
_cell.length_c   1.000
_cell.angle_alpha   90.00
_cell.angle_beta   90.00
_cell.angle_gamma   90.00
#
_symmetry.space_group_name_H-M   'P 1'
#
loop_
_entity.id
_entity.type
_entity.pdbx_description
1 polymer ?
#
loop_
_entity_poly.entity_id
_entity_poly.type
_entity_poly.pdbx_seq_one_letter_code
_entity_poly.pdbx_strand_id
1 'polypeptide(L)'
;MSIHGALAFSIYADWFNAHGKSTWLASIGPIMLICLNLPPSERLNPDNFYVARIIPGPKEPPSHELNYLLMPLIMKVKEVWQGYHFSPTSTGPSGFFIRVAILTAIAELVAMCKLTRFIFHSGSHFCNF
;
A
#
# COMPACT_ATOMS: atom_id res chain seq x y z
N MET A 1 0.61 0.17 32.64
CA MET A 1 -0.62 0.01 31.81
C MET A 1 -0.19 0.29 30.38
N SER A 2 -0.27 -0.68 29.47
CA SER A 2 0.19 -0.52 28.08
C SER A 2 -0.68 0.52 27.36
N ILE A 3 -0.08 1.39 26.56
CA ILE A 3 -0.81 2.44 25.84
C ILE A 3 -1.42 1.80 24.59
N HIS A 4 -2.74 1.96 24.41
CA HIS A 4 -3.46 1.43 23.25
C HIS A 4 -3.57 2.48 22.15
N GLY A 5 -3.22 2.10 20.92
CA GLY A 5 -3.28 2.99 19.75
C GLY A 5 -3.85 2.31 18.50
N ALA A 6 -4.27 3.11 17.54
CA ALA A 6 -4.71 2.64 16.23
C ALA A 6 -4.12 3.52 15.12
N LEU A 7 -3.52 2.90 14.11
CA LEU A 7 -2.99 3.56 12.93
C LEU A 7 -3.81 3.18 11.70
N ALA A 8 -4.20 4.18 10.93
CA ALA A 8 -4.91 4.07 9.67
C ALA A 8 -4.00 4.50 8.53
N PHE A 9 -3.97 3.71 7.46
CA PHE A 9 -3.19 4.00 6.26
C PHE A 9 -4.07 4.00 5.01
N SER A 10 -3.68 4.79 4.02
CA SER A 10 -4.07 4.59 2.63
C SER A 10 -2.99 3.80 1.91
N ILE A 11 -3.36 2.85 1.05
CA ILE A 11 -2.42 2.26 0.11
C ILE A 11 -2.42 3.07 -1.19
N TYR A 12 -1.25 3.43 -1.66
CA TYR A 12 -1.04 4.07 -2.95
C TYR A 12 -0.29 3.13 -3.88
N ALA A 13 -0.72 3.00 -5.13
CA ALA A 13 0.09 2.37 -6.17
C ALA A 13 -0.01 3.16 -7.47
N ASP A 14 1.12 3.30 -8.13
CA ASP A 14 1.21 3.96 -9.43
C ASP A 14 2.24 3.26 -10.31
N TRP A 15 2.05 3.36 -11.62
CA TRP A 15 2.95 2.82 -12.62
C TRP A 15 3.27 3.86 -13.67
N PHE A 16 4.54 4.24 -13.72
CA PHE A 16 5.00 5.20 -14.70
C PHE A 16 6.15 4.64 -15.53
N ASN A 17 6.33 5.22 -16.71
CA ASN A 17 7.49 4.94 -17.54
C ASN A 17 8.72 5.66 -16.96
N ALA A 18 9.65 4.92 -16.37
CA ALA A 18 10.82 5.47 -15.72
C ALA A 18 11.78 6.23 -16.68
N HIS A 19 11.65 6.01 -18.00
CA HIS A 19 12.51 6.62 -19.02
C HIS A 19 11.90 7.82 -19.76
N GLY A 20 10.67 8.24 -19.43
CA GLY A 20 10.06 9.49 -19.92
C GLY A 20 9.83 9.61 -21.45
N LYS A 21 10.26 8.63 -22.25
CA LYS A 21 10.09 8.61 -23.71
C LYS A 21 9.53 7.25 -24.14
N SER A 22 8.49 7.29 -25.00
CA SER A 22 7.82 6.30 -25.89
C SER A 22 8.44 4.89 -26.08
N THR A 23 9.03 4.32 -25.05
CA THR A 23 9.67 3.03 -25.05
C THR A 23 9.08 2.28 -23.87
N TRP A 24 8.37 1.19 -24.15
CA TRP A 24 7.75 0.29 -23.16
C TRP A 24 8.80 -0.53 -22.39
N LEU A 25 10.00 0.03 -22.21
CA LEU A 25 11.21 -0.68 -21.82
C LEU A 25 11.47 -0.66 -20.31
N ALA A 26 10.77 0.17 -19.52
CA ALA A 26 10.92 0.20 -18.06
C ALA A 26 9.71 0.86 -17.35
N SER A 27 8.62 0.12 -17.16
CA SER A 27 7.46 0.51 -16.35
C SER A 27 7.70 0.09 -14.89
N ILE A 28 7.99 1.04 -14.01
CA ILE A 28 8.32 0.79 -12.59
C ILE A 28 7.35 1.61 -11.74
N GLY A 29 6.95 1.06 -10.60
CA GLY A 29 5.95 1.70 -9.75
C GLY A 29 6.17 1.40 -8.27
N PRO A 30 5.92 2.34 -7.35
CA PRO A 30 5.94 2.04 -5.92
C PRO A 30 4.54 1.62 -5.43
N ILE A 31 4.52 0.74 -4.44
CA ILE A 31 3.38 0.53 -3.54
C ILE A 31 3.74 1.18 -2.22
N MET A 32 3.02 2.24 -1.86
CA MET A 32 3.29 3.06 -0.68
C MET A 32 2.13 3.01 0.30
N LEU A 33 2.42 3.21 1.58
CA LEU A 33 1.43 3.44 2.63
C LEU A 33 1.54 4.88 3.12
N ILE A 34 0.39 5.56 3.20
CA ILE A 34 0.26 6.95 3.65
C ILE A 34 -0.45 6.95 5.00
N CYS A 35 0.18 7.47 6.05
CA CYS A 35 -0.41 7.49 7.39
C CYS A 35 -1.50 8.56 7.50
N LEU A 36 -2.75 8.13 7.68
CA LEU A 36 -3.92 9.00 7.80
C LEU A 36 -4.04 9.68 9.17
N ASN A 37 -3.32 9.19 10.18
CA ASN A 37 -3.26 9.80 11.50
C ASN A 37 -2.42 11.09 11.53
N LEU A 38 -1.59 11.36 10.51
CA LEU A 38 -0.85 12.61 10.41
C LEU A 38 -1.78 13.78 10.06
N PRO A 39 -1.43 15.02 10.44
CA PRO A 39 -2.12 16.21 9.98
C PRO A 39 -2.17 16.28 8.45
N PRO A 40 -3.25 16.79 7.83
CA PRO A 40 -3.38 16.83 6.36
C PRO A 40 -2.19 17.45 5.61
N SER A 41 -1.53 18.45 6.20
CA SER A 41 -0.33 19.10 5.64
C SER A 41 0.89 18.17 5.55
N GLU A 42 0.96 17.17 6.42
CA GLU A 42 2.11 16.26 6.55
C GLU A 42 1.87 14.91 5.86
N ARG A 43 0.61 14.54 5.59
CA ARG A 43 0.27 13.23 5.01
C ARG A 43 0.94 12.98 3.67
N LEU A 44 1.07 14.02 2.84
CA LEU A 44 1.63 13.94 1.50
C LEU A 44 3.10 14.39 1.44
N ASN A 45 3.73 14.59 2.60
CA ASN A 45 5.18 14.79 2.65
C ASN A 45 5.86 13.47 2.28
N PRO A 46 6.72 13.42 1.24
CA PRO A 46 7.41 12.21 0.82
C PRO A 46 8.20 11.51 1.93
N ASP A 47 8.70 12.27 2.93
CA ASP A 47 9.44 11.73 4.07
C ASP A 47 8.56 10.86 4.99
N ASN A 48 7.23 11.04 4.92
CA ASN A 48 6.26 10.28 5.70
C ASN A 48 5.67 9.08 4.93
N PHE A 49 6.09 8.85 3.69
CA PHE A 49 5.64 7.69 2.92
C PHE A 49 6.41 6.44 3.32
N TYR A 50 5.66 5.37 3.61
CA TYR A 50 6.25 4.05 3.79
C TYR A 50 6.20 3.28 2.47
N VAL A 51 7.35 3.09 1.83
CA VAL A 51 7.45 2.28 0.62
C VAL A 51 7.38 0.81 1.00
N ALA A 52 6.22 0.19 0.78
CA ALA A 52 5.99 -1.20 1.12
C ALA A 52 6.62 -2.15 0.10
N ARG A 53 6.55 -1.81 -1.19
CA ARG A 53 7.17 -2.55 -2.30
C ARG A 53 7.48 -1.66 -3.49
N ILE A 54 8.42 -2.12 -4.31
CA ILE A 54 8.62 -1.64 -5.67
C ILE A 54 8.12 -2.72 -6.60
N ILE A 55 7.33 -2.35 -7.60
CA ILE A 55 6.97 -3.27 -8.65
C ILE A 55 8.02 -3.22 -9.77
N PRO A 56 8.65 -4.36 -10.10
CA PRO A 56 9.63 -4.42 -11.17
C PRO A 56 9.01 -4.10 -12.53
N GLY A 57 9.80 -3.41 -13.36
CA GLY A 57 9.57 -3.34 -14.80
C GLY A 57 10.12 -4.56 -15.54
N PRO A 58 10.03 -4.60 -16.88
CA PRO A 58 9.85 -3.46 -17.76
C PRO A 58 8.40 -3.18 -18.22
N LYS A 59 7.49 -4.13 -18.02
CA LYS A 59 6.09 -4.00 -18.44
C LYS A 59 5.18 -3.87 -17.24
N GLU A 60 4.00 -3.30 -17.48
CA GLU A 60 2.91 -3.36 -16.52
C GLU A 60 2.61 -4.84 -16.21
N PRO A 61 2.63 -5.27 -14.95
CA PRO A 61 2.44 -6.66 -14.60
C PRO A 61 0.99 -7.06 -14.85
N PRO A 62 0.78 -8.31 -15.25
CA PRO A 62 -0.56 -8.87 -15.25
C PRO A 62 -1.13 -8.90 -13.82
N SER A 63 -2.46 -8.90 -13.71
CA SER A 63 -3.16 -8.80 -12.41
C SER A 63 -2.73 -9.87 -11.38
N HIS A 64 -2.31 -11.05 -11.84
CA HIS A 64 -1.84 -12.13 -10.96
C HIS A 64 -0.47 -11.84 -10.33
N GLU A 65 0.45 -11.20 -11.06
CA GLU A 65 1.77 -10.81 -10.54
C GLU A 65 1.65 -9.73 -9.47
N LEU A 66 0.73 -8.77 -9.64
CA LEU A 66 0.42 -7.77 -8.62
C LEU A 66 -0.06 -8.42 -7.31
N ASN A 67 -0.85 -9.50 -7.39
CA ASN A 67 -1.31 -10.21 -6.20
C ASN A 67 -0.14 -10.80 -5.40
N TYR A 68 0.87 -11.37 -6.08
CA TYR A 68 2.06 -11.91 -5.40
C TYR A 68 2.83 -10.81 -4.65
N LEU A 69 2.85 -9.59 -5.19
CA LEU A 69 3.48 -8.45 -4.55
C LEU A 69 2.67 -7.94 -3.35
N LEU A 70 1.35 -7.87 -3.48
CA LEU A 70 0.47 -7.41 -2.41
C LEU A 70 0.30 -8.43 -1.29
N MET A 71 0.40 -9.73 -1.58
CA MET A 71 0.08 -10.79 -0.62
C MET A 71 0.84 -10.66 0.70
N PRO A 72 2.17 -10.45 0.74
CA PRO A 72 2.85 -10.37 2.03
C PRO A 72 2.52 -9.07 2.78
N LEU A 73 2.20 -7.98 2.06
CA LEU A 73 1.72 -6.75 2.68
C LEU A 73 0.36 -6.97 3.36
N ILE A 74 -0.58 -7.60 2.64
CA ILE A 74 -1.91 -7.94 3.18
C ILE A 74 -1.78 -8.88 4.37
N MET A 75 -0.90 -9.89 4.30
CA MET A 75 -0.65 -10.81 5.42
C MET A 75 -0.12 -10.06 6.64
N LYS A 76 0.81 -9.11 6.44
CA LYS A 76 1.32 -8.31 7.56
C LYS A 76 0.23 -7.43 8.16
N VAL A 77 -0.59 -6.79 7.33
CA VAL A 77 -1.73 -5.97 7.77
C VAL A 77 -2.74 -6.80 8.57
N LYS A 78 -3.04 -8.03 8.14
CA LYS A 78 -3.91 -8.96 8.88
C LYS A 78 -3.35 -9.31 10.26
N GLU A 79 -2.04 -9.52 10.37
CA GLU A 79 -1.36 -9.76 11.64
C GLU A 79 -1.51 -8.54 12.56
N VAL A 80 -1.15 -7.35 12.10
CA VAL A 80 -1.20 -6.13 12.92
C VAL A 80 -2.62 -5.58 13.14
N TRP A 81 -3.61 -6.04 12.39
CA TRP A 81 -5.03 -5.77 12.65
C TRP A 81 -5.52 -6.45 13.93
N GLN A 82 -5.04 -7.66 14.23
CA GLN A 82 -5.32 -8.35 15.50
C GLN A 82 -4.66 -7.65 16.69
N GLY A 83 -3.64 -6.84 16.41
CA GLY A 83 -2.91 -6.03 17.36
C GLY A 83 -1.48 -6.53 17.56
N TYR A 84 -0.57 -5.58 17.71
CA TYR A 84 0.85 -5.83 17.88
C TYR A 84 1.35 -5.14 19.15
N HIS A 85 2.09 -5.88 19.98
CA HIS A 85 2.68 -5.35 21.19
C HIS A 85 4.12 -4.92 20.93
N PHE A 86 4.35 -3.62 20.96
CA PHE A 86 5.68 -3.03 20.91
C PHE A 86 6.34 -3.09 22.29
N SER A 87 7.62 -3.44 22.28
CA SER A 87 8.47 -3.43 23.46
C SER A 87 8.50 -2.04 24.11
N PRO A 88 8.74 -1.94 25.43
CA PRO A 88 8.97 -0.68 26.09
C PRO A 88 10.00 0.20 25.38
N THR A 89 9.68 1.48 25.24
CA THR A 89 10.58 2.50 24.69
C THR A 89 10.79 3.61 25.72
N SER A 90 11.74 4.53 25.48
CA SER A 90 11.97 5.67 26.37
C SER A 90 10.72 6.54 26.56
N THR A 91 9.85 6.64 25.56
CA THR A 91 8.59 7.40 25.61
C THR A 91 7.40 6.58 26.11
N GLY A 92 7.51 5.25 26.08
CA GLY A 92 6.49 4.32 26.55
C GLY A 92 7.10 3.17 27.35
N PRO A 93 7.45 3.37 28.63
CA PRO A 93 8.11 2.35 29.45
C PRO A 93 7.23 1.11 29.73
N SER A 94 5.93 1.19 29.44
CA SER A 94 4.99 0.06 29.50
C SER A 94 4.81 -0.68 28.17
N GLY A 95 5.48 -0.24 27.10
CA GLY A 95 5.20 -0.69 25.74
C GLY A 95 3.91 -0.09 25.17
N PHE A 96 3.61 -0.47 23.93
CA PHE A 96 2.41 -0.03 23.21
C PHE A 96 1.69 -1.21 22.61
N PHE A 97 0.36 -1.19 22.64
CA PHE A 97 -0.46 -2.12 21.87
C PHE A 97 -1.13 -1.36 20.73
N ILE A 98 -0.76 -1.65 19.49
CA ILE A 98 -1.24 -0.91 18.32
C ILE A 98 -1.95 -1.86 17.36
N ARG A 99 -3.10 -1.40 16.84
CA ARG A 99 -3.75 -2.00 15.67
C ARG A 99 -3.53 -1.15 14.44
N VAL A 100 -3.38 -1.79 13.27
CA VAL A 100 -3.19 -1.08 12.00
C VAL A 100 -4.24 -1.52 10.99
N ALA A 101 -4.76 -0.55 10.23
CA ALA A 101 -5.76 -0.76 9.19
C ALA A 101 -5.37 -0.04 7.89
N ILE A 102 -5.68 -0.65 6.74
CA ILE A 102 -5.71 0.06 5.46
C ILE A 102 -7.16 0.43 5.16
N LEU A 103 -7.46 1.72 5.01
CA LEU A 103 -8.83 2.21 4.85
C LEU A 103 -9.19 2.53 3.40
N THR A 104 -8.23 3.01 2.61
CA THR A 104 -8.47 3.46 1.24
C THR A 104 -7.35 3.01 0.32
N ALA A 105 -7.69 2.84 -0.96
CA ALA A 105 -6.74 2.63 -2.05
C ALA A 105 -6.76 3.87 -2.96
N ILE A 106 -5.58 4.37 -3.29
CA ILE A 106 -5.35 5.53 -4.15
C ILE A 106 -4.48 5.06 -5.31
N ALA A 107 -5.00 5.08 -6.51
CA ALA A 107 -4.24 4.74 -7.71
C ALA A 107 -4.91 5.34 -8.95
N GLU A 108 -4.20 5.37 -10.08
CA GLU A 108 -4.84 5.64 -11.37
C GLU A 108 -5.85 4.52 -11.72
N LEU A 109 -6.80 4.81 -12.61
CA LEU A 109 -7.96 3.94 -12.87
C LEU A 109 -7.58 2.48 -13.17
N VAL A 110 -6.56 2.25 -14.01
CA VAL A 110 -6.08 0.90 -14.36
C VAL A 110 -5.49 0.19 -13.15
N ALA A 111 -4.65 0.89 -12.38
CA ALA A 111 -4.03 0.35 -11.17
C ALA A 111 -5.07 0.11 -10.07
N MET A 112 -6.08 0.97 -9.93
CA MET A 112 -7.23 0.76 -9.03
C MET A 112 -7.96 -0.51 -9.37
N CYS A 113 -8.31 -0.73 -10.64
CA CYS A 113 -8.97 -1.96 -11.09
C CYS A 113 -8.14 -3.20 -10.71
N LYS A 114 -6.82 -3.18 -10.89
CA LYS A 114 -5.95 -4.30 -10.51
C LYS A 114 -5.82 -4.48 -9.00
N LEU A 115 -5.66 -3.40 -8.23
CA LEU A 115 -5.55 -3.41 -6.76
C LEU A 115 -6.81 -3.93 -6.08
N THR A 116 -7.96 -3.45 -6.56
CA THR A 116 -9.29 -3.74 -5.98
C THR A 116 -9.96 -4.94 -6.61
N ARG A 117 -9.36 -5.49 -7.68
CA ARG A 117 -9.92 -6.54 -8.55
C ARG A 117 -11.19 -6.12 -9.31
N PHE A 118 -11.45 -4.82 -9.45
CA PHE A 118 -12.46 -4.32 -10.37
C PHE A 118 -12.03 -4.46 -11.84
N ILE A 119 -13.00 -4.46 -12.75
CA ILE A 119 -12.75 -4.57 -14.19
C ILE A 119 -12.63 -3.19 -14.84
N PHE A 120 -11.67 -3.10 -15.75
CA PHE A 120 -11.52 -1.98 -16.67
C PHE A 120 -12.52 -2.09 -17.83
N HIS A 121 -12.82 -1.00 -18.52
CA HIS A 121 -13.88 -0.92 -19.54
C HIS A 121 -13.82 -1.95 -20.69
N SER A 122 -12.72 -2.69 -20.82
CA SER A 122 -12.47 -3.73 -21.82
C SER A 122 -12.59 -5.17 -21.32
N GLY A 123 -13.02 -5.41 -20.07
CA GLY A 123 -13.20 -6.77 -19.53
C GLY A 123 -14.58 -7.38 -19.83
N SER A 124 -14.60 -8.70 -20.09
CA SER A 124 -15.80 -9.48 -20.43
C SER A 124 -16.52 -10.11 -19.23
N HIS A 125 -15.98 -9.98 -18.02
CA HIS A 125 -16.51 -10.58 -16.78
C HIS A 125 -16.56 -9.52 -15.66
N PHE A 126 -17.48 -9.68 -14.70
CA PHE A 126 -17.70 -8.71 -13.60
C PHE A 126 -16.73 -8.84 -12.42
N CYS A 127 -15.96 -9.93 -12.32
CA CYS A 127 -14.83 -10.10 -11.37
C CYS A 127 -13.70 -10.92 -12.00
N ASN A 128 -12.43 -10.54 -11.75
CA ASN A 128 -11.25 -11.35 -12.07
C ASN A 128 -10.96 -12.32 -10.90
N PHE A 129 -11.52 -13.54 -10.98
CA PHE A 129 -11.19 -14.67 -10.09
C PHE A 129 -9.98 -15.43 -10.61
#